data_AF-A0A7X6U515-F1
#
_entry.id   AF-A0A7X6U515-F1
#
_cell.length_a   1.000
_cell.length_b   1.000
_cell.length_c   1.000
_cell.angle_alpha   90.00
_cell.angle_beta   90.00
_cell.angle_gamma   90.00
#
_symmetry.space_group_name_H-M   'P 1'
#
loop_
_entity.id
_entity.type
_entity.pdbx_description
1 polymer ?
#
loop_
_entity_poly.entity_id
_entity_poly.type
_entity_poly.pdbx_seq_one_letter_code
_entity_poly.pdbx_strand_id
1 'polypeptide(L)'
;EIARIKTGQVDLMDATRVRERFLEVSNSADSLLSDFREIEQNFRNLDREVREGIATWEGGKGALLEEFFGERDAIADSDQGRSFRAFWEFLMSPSRQEELSRLLQTVFDMPAVQSLEPDRRLLRIHYEWLKAGEAAQRTVARLSEQLRRYLDDQAWLENKRIMNLLRNIEGKALNLRQQPPDGDIISLDDVQVKLNLPLDRPLYSPPLKPRINTQLLVEGTTDNNADALFNQIYVDKSRLEESLRRALRHQAHINLGDLLEHYPLQQGLAELIAWLELATANSHCSFDEDQTQLISWYDSQGIQRRASVPLIIFSQ
;
A
#
# COMPACT_ATOMS: atom_id res chain seq x y z
N GLU A 1 38.98 -35.70 17.15
CA GLU A 1 39.61 -35.26 15.89
C GLU A 1 41.07 -34.83 16.00
N ILE A 2 41.42 -33.67 16.56
CA ILE A 2 42.82 -33.15 16.54
C ILE A 2 43.84 -34.11 17.21
N ALA A 3 43.43 -34.83 18.27
CA ALA A 3 44.27 -35.82 18.93
C ALA A 3 44.47 -37.11 18.11
N ARG A 4 43.49 -37.51 17.27
CA ARG A 4 43.56 -38.69 16.37
C ARG A 4 44.46 -38.43 15.17
N ILE A 5 44.44 -37.19 14.65
CA ILE A 5 45.33 -36.75 13.57
C ILE A 5 46.80 -36.76 14.04
N LYS A 6 47.07 -36.39 15.30
CA LYS A 6 48.43 -36.42 15.89
C LYS A 6 48.96 -37.83 16.15
N THR A 7 48.10 -38.85 16.26
CA THR A 7 48.50 -40.25 16.49
C THR A 7 48.55 -41.09 15.21
N GLY A 8 48.46 -40.47 14.03
CA GLY A 8 48.57 -41.15 12.73
C GLY A 8 47.34 -41.98 12.34
N GLN A 9 46.26 -41.92 13.12
CA GLN A 9 44.97 -42.51 12.77
C GLN A 9 44.14 -41.47 12.02
N VAL A 10 44.53 -41.21 10.77
CA VAL A 10 43.72 -40.42 9.83
C VAL A 10 42.90 -41.41 9.02
N ASP A 11 41.58 -41.33 9.16
CA ASP A 11 40.65 -42.10 8.34
C ASP A 11 40.63 -41.46 6.93
N LEU A 12 41.58 -41.89 6.09
CA LEU A 12 41.72 -41.41 4.73
C LEU A 12 40.50 -41.84 3.93
N MET A 13 39.89 -40.90 3.20
CA MET A 13 38.77 -41.20 2.33
C MET A 13 39.22 -42.19 1.25
N ASP A 14 38.40 -43.20 0.99
CA ASP A 14 38.62 -44.12 -0.11
C ASP A 14 38.35 -43.42 -1.46
N ALA A 15 38.84 -44.02 -2.57
CA ALA A 15 38.71 -43.42 -3.89
C ALA A 15 37.24 -43.20 -4.30
N THR A 16 36.30 -44.00 -3.79
CA THR A 16 34.86 -43.86 -4.06
C THR A 16 34.29 -42.64 -3.35
N ARG A 17 34.56 -42.46 -2.06
CA ARG A 17 34.10 -41.30 -1.29
C ARG A 17 34.73 -39.99 -1.77
N VAL A 18 35.97 -40.02 -2.26
CA VAL A 18 36.59 -38.85 -2.92
C VAL A 18 35.84 -38.47 -4.21
N ARG A 19 35.48 -39.46 -5.04
CA ARG A 19 34.69 -39.24 -6.26
C ARG A 19 33.30 -38.66 -5.96
N GLU A 20 32.61 -39.22 -4.96
CA GLU A 20 31.29 -38.72 -4.54
C GLU A 20 31.33 -37.27 -4.05
N ARG A 21 32.29 -36.93 -3.19
CA ARG A 21 32.44 -35.55 -2.70
C ARG A 21 32.80 -34.57 -3.81
N PHE A 22 33.63 -34.99 -4.76
CA PHE A 22 33.93 -34.16 -5.93
C PHE A 22 32.68 -33.84 -6.75
N LEU A 23 31.85 -34.85 -7.02
CA LEU A 23 30.58 -34.67 -7.75
C LEU A 23 29.59 -33.78 -6.98
N GLU A 24 29.52 -33.92 -5.66
CA GLU A 24 28.69 -33.05 -4.80
C GLU A 24 29.13 -31.58 -4.90
N VAL A 25 30.45 -31.33 -4.83
CA VAL A 25 31.01 -29.97 -4.99
C VAL A 25 30.74 -29.41 -6.39
N SER A 26 30.92 -30.22 -7.44
CA SER A 26 30.63 -29.81 -8.82
C SER A 26 29.15 -29.42 -8.98
N ASN A 27 28.24 -30.27 -8.51
CA ASN A 27 26.80 -29.99 -8.58
C ASN A 27 26.40 -28.75 -7.79
N SER A 28 27.01 -28.56 -6.61
CA SER A 28 26.77 -27.37 -5.77
C SER A 28 27.26 -26.10 -6.47
N ALA A 29 28.40 -26.18 -7.15
CA ALA A 29 28.98 -25.07 -7.88
C ALA A 29 28.14 -24.64 -9.09
N ASP A 30 27.57 -25.61 -9.81
CA ASP A 30 26.65 -25.36 -10.93
C ASP A 30 25.29 -24.85 -10.45
N SER A 31 24.75 -25.40 -9.36
CA SER A 31 23.51 -24.91 -8.73
C SER A 31 23.65 -23.44 -8.34
N LEU A 32 24.78 -23.06 -7.74
CA LEU A 32 25.03 -21.69 -7.34
C LEU A 32 25.03 -20.71 -8.53
N LEU A 33 25.49 -21.14 -9.71
CA LEU A 33 25.41 -20.33 -10.93
C LEU A 33 23.95 -20.11 -11.35
N SER A 34 23.09 -21.12 -11.19
CA SER A 34 21.66 -21.00 -11.42
C SER A 34 21.02 -20.02 -10.44
N ASP A 35 21.38 -20.12 -9.16
CA ASP A 35 20.88 -19.24 -8.09
C ASP A 35 21.22 -17.76 -8.39
N PHE A 36 22.41 -17.47 -8.92
CA PHE A 36 22.76 -16.11 -9.34
C PHE A 36 21.87 -15.57 -10.45
N ARG A 37 21.52 -16.41 -11.44
CA ARG A 37 20.64 -16.02 -12.53
C ARG A 37 19.22 -15.79 -12.05
N GLU A 38 18.75 -16.62 -11.11
CA GLU A 38 17.46 -16.44 -10.48
C GLU A 38 17.39 -15.12 -9.70
N ILE A 39 18.41 -14.84 -8.89
CA ILE A 39 18.53 -13.57 -8.16
C ILE A 39 18.55 -12.38 -9.14
N GLU A 40 19.32 -12.46 -10.23
CA GLU A 40 19.32 -11.42 -11.26
C GLU A 40 17.92 -11.20 -11.86
N GLN A 41 17.21 -12.28 -12.18
CA GLN A 41 15.86 -12.20 -12.72
C GLN A 41 14.88 -11.59 -11.72
N ASN A 42 14.99 -11.95 -10.44
CA ASN A 42 14.19 -11.37 -9.36
C ASN A 42 14.42 -9.86 -9.26
N PHE A 43 15.67 -9.39 -9.31
CA PHE A 43 15.98 -7.95 -9.32
C PHE A 43 15.46 -7.24 -10.57
N ARG A 44 15.43 -7.88 -11.74
CA ARG A 44 14.85 -7.30 -12.96
C ARG A 44 13.33 -7.18 -12.90
N ASN A 45 12.64 -8.20 -12.40
CA ASN A 45 11.19 -8.15 -12.21
C ASN A 45 10.84 -7.03 -11.24
N LEU A 46 11.61 -6.95 -10.17
CA LEU A 46 11.48 -5.95 -9.14
C LEU A 46 11.79 -4.51 -9.64
N ASP A 47 12.78 -4.32 -10.53
CA ASP A 47 13.00 -3.02 -11.20
C ASP A 47 11.79 -2.61 -12.04
N ARG A 48 11.19 -3.57 -12.75
CA ARG A 48 9.99 -3.33 -13.54
C ARG A 48 8.80 -2.95 -12.66
N GLU A 49 8.55 -3.68 -11.58
CA GLU A 49 7.46 -3.37 -10.63
C GLU A 49 7.62 -1.98 -10.00
N VAL A 50 8.84 -1.62 -9.59
CA VAL A 50 9.11 -0.27 -9.09
C VAL A 50 8.83 0.78 -10.15
N ARG A 51 9.21 0.56 -11.40
CA ARG A 51 8.97 1.52 -12.48
C ARG A 51 7.49 1.68 -12.78
N GLU A 52 6.74 0.57 -12.80
CA GLU A 52 5.29 0.60 -12.97
C GLU A 52 4.63 1.35 -11.80
N GLY A 53 5.00 1.01 -10.56
CA GLY A 53 4.50 1.67 -9.36
C GLY A 53 4.77 3.18 -9.33
N ILE A 54 5.99 3.58 -9.66
CA ILE A 54 6.39 4.99 -9.79
C ILE A 54 5.53 5.73 -10.81
N ALA A 55 5.22 5.11 -11.96
CA ALA A 55 4.46 5.74 -13.02
C ALA A 55 2.98 5.95 -12.65
N THR A 56 2.41 5.07 -11.82
CA THR A 56 1.03 5.15 -11.33
C THR A 56 0.90 5.84 -9.96
N TRP A 57 2.00 6.33 -9.38
CA TRP A 57 1.98 6.86 -8.02
C TRP A 57 1.44 8.29 -7.94
N GLU A 58 0.36 8.48 -7.18
CA GLU A 58 -0.26 9.79 -6.90
C GLU A 58 -0.05 10.27 -5.45
N GLY A 59 0.55 9.44 -4.59
CA GLY A 59 0.76 9.72 -3.16
C GLY A 59 2.03 10.53 -2.83
N GLY A 60 2.26 10.77 -1.54
CA GLY A 60 3.45 11.46 -1.06
C GLY A 60 4.74 10.64 -1.17
N LYS A 61 5.89 11.31 -1.21
CA LYS A 61 7.24 10.70 -1.28
C LYS A 61 7.52 9.67 -0.18
N GLY A 62 7.04 9.94 1.04
CA GLY A 62 7.23 9.05 2.20
C GLY A 62 6.49 7.73 2.04
N ALA A 63 5.23 7.77 1.59
CA ALA A 63 4.43 6.58 1.38
C ALA A 63 4.96 5.70 0.24
N LEU A 64 5.49 6.30 -0.84
CA LEU A 64 6.17 5.54 -1.91
C LEU A 64 7.39 4.79 -1.39
N LEU A 65 8.21 5.48 -0.58
CA LEU A 65 9.38 4.84 0.04
C LEU A 65 8.96 3.75 1.01
N GLU A 66 7.90 3.96 1.79
CA GLU A 66 7.42 2.96 2.75
C GLU A 66 6.82 1.73 2.06
N GLU A 67 6.07 1.90 0.97
CA GLU A 67 5.51 0.79 0.18
C GLU A 67 6.60 -0.01 -0.53
N PHE A 68 7.57 0.66 -1.15
CA PHE A 68 8.62 -0.01 -1.93
C PHE A 68 9.90 -0.31 -1.16
N PHE A 69 10.10 0.18 0.07
CA PHE A 69 11.27 -0.14 0.92
C PHE A 69 10.91 -0.70 2.29
N GLY A 70 9.70 -0.46 2.81
CA GLY A 70 9.25 -1.00 4.09
C GLY A 70 9.14 -2.53 4.09
N GLU A 71 8.75 -3.14 2.97
CA GLU A 71 8.80 -4.60 2.77
C GLU A 71 10.20 -5.12 2.33
N ARG A 72 11.15 -4.22 2.03
CA ARG A 72 12.31 -4.55 1.19
C ARG A 72 13.66 -4.49 1.89
N ASP A 73 13.75 -3.84 3.04
CA ASP A 73 14.75 -4.21 4.04
C ASP A 73 14.66 -5.72 4.32
N ALA A 74 13.48 -6.35 4.21
CA ALA A 74 13.34 -7.80 4.33
C ALA A 74 13.97 -8.64 3.20
N ILE A 75 14.22 -8.08 1.99
CA ILE A 75 14.90 -8.82 0.89
C ILE A 75 16.42 -8.75 1.06
N ALA A 76 16.96 -7.59 1.45
CA ALA A 76 18.38 -7.44 1.75
C ALA A 76 18.79 -8.11 3.08
N ASP A 77 17.90 -8.15 4.07
CA ASP A 77 18.03 -8.92 5.32
C ASP A 77 17.40 -10.32 5.27
N SER A 78 16.91 -10.76 4.11
CA SER A 78 16.50 -12.16 3.94
C SER A 78 17.69 -13.09 4.16
N ASP A 79 17.43 -14.31 4.61
CA ASP A 79 18.46 -15.33 4.77
C ASP A 79 19.24 -15.56 3.45
N GLN A 80 18.55 -15.43 2.32
CA GLN A 80 19.10 -15.54 0.97
C GLN A 80 20.00 -14.34 0.62
N GLY A 81 19.57 -13.11 0.92
CA GLY A 81 20.34 -11.88 0.67
C GLY A 81 21.60 -11.77 1.54
N ARG A 82 21.54 -12.19 2.80
CA ARG A 82 22.71 -12.27 3.69
C ARG A 82 23.72 -13.30 3.21
N SER A 83 23.25 -14.47 2.79
CA SER A 83 24.11 -15.52 2.23
C SER A 83 24.79 -15.08 0.92
N PHE A 84 24.05 -14.41 0.04
CA PHE A 84 24.60 -13.80 -1.17
C PHE A 84 25.69 -12.78 -0.85
N ARG A 85 25.46 -11.87 0.11
CA ARG A 85 26.43 -10.83 0.48
C ARG A 85 27.73 -11.43 1.02
N ALA A 86 27.63 -12.40 1.93
CA ALA A 86 28.79 -13.09 2.48
C ALA A 86 29.58 -13.84 1.41
N PHE A 87 28.89 -14.47 0.46
CA PHE A 87 29.54 -15.13 -0.68
C PHE A 87 30.16 -14.13 -1.67
N TRP A 88 29.51 -12.99 -1.89
CA TRP A 88 30.07 -11.92 -2.72
C TRP A 88 31.33 -11.33 -2.09
N GLU A 89 31.33 -11.09 -0.78
CA GLU A 89 32.54 -10.69 -0.04
C GLU A 89 33.66 -11.74 -0.16
N PHE A 90 33.32 -13.03 -0.13
CA PHE A 90 34.26 -14.10 -0.43
C PHE A 90 34.84 -13.97 -1.84
N LEU A 91 34.00 -13.73 -2.85
CA LEU A 91 34.43 -13.53 -4.23
C LEU A 91 35.23 -12.23 -4.42
N MET A 92 35.01 -11.18 -3.65
CA MET A 92 35.80 -9.94 -3.76
C MET A 92 37.19 -10.06 -3.14
N SER A 93 37.44 -11.10 -2.34
CA SER A 93 38.71 -11.29 -1.63
C SER A 93 39.74 -12.04 -2.49
N PRO A 94 40.82 -11.38 -2.95
CA PRO A 94 41.81 -12.03 -3.83
C PRO A 94 42.49 -13.22 -3.16
N SER A 95 42.76 -13.14 -1.85
CA SER A 95 43.39 -14.22 -1.08
C SER A 95 42.52 -15.47 -1.01
N ARG A 96 41.20 -15.32 -0.88
CA ARG A 96 40.25 -16.44 -0.85
C ARG A 96 40.07 -17.07 -2.24
N GLN A 97 40.10 -16.27 -3.30
CA GLN A 97 40.08 -16.79 -4.68
C GLN A 97 41.34 -17.62 -5.00
N GLU A 98 42.52 -17.14 -4.57
CA GLU A 98 43.78 -17.87 -4.74
C GLU A 98 43.78 -19.18 -3.96
N GLU A 99 43.29 -19.15 -2.72
CA GLU A 99 43.14 -20.33 -1.88
C GLU A 99 42.20 -21.36 -2.52
N LEU A 100 41.02 -20.95 -2.97
CA LEU A 100 40.07 -21.81 -3.67
C LEU A 100 40.69 -22.42 -4.93
N SER A 101 41.39 -21.62 -5.73
CA SER A 101 42.04 -22.09 -6.96
C SER A 101 43.10 -23.16 -6.65
N ARG A 102 43.89 -22.96 -5.58
CA ARG A 102 44.89 -23.94 -5.13
C ARG A 102 44.24 -25.24 -4.64
N LEU A 103 43.15 -25.14 -3.87
CA LEU A 103 42.42 -26.29 -3.37
C LEU A 103 41.77 -27.10 -4.51
N LEU A 104 41.14 -26.41 -5.46
CA LEU A 104 40.58 -27.04 -6.65
C LEU A 104 41.66 -27.76 -7.47
N GLN A 105 42.83 -27.13 -7.67
CA GLN A 105 43.95 -27.77 -8.34
C GLN A 105 44.41 -29.04 -7.61
N THR A 106 44.55 -28.96 -6.29
CA THR A 106 44.93 -30.11 -5.44
C THR A 106 43.93 -31.26 -5.55
N VAL A 107 42.63 -30.97 -5.61
CA VAL A 107 41.58 -31.99 -5.77
C VAL A 107 41.58 -32.57 -7.19
N PHE A 108 41.77 -31.75 -8.23
CA PHE A 108 41.87 -32.19 -9.62
C PHE A 108 43.09 -33.07 -9.89
N ASP A 109 44.18 -32.86 -9.15
CA ASP A 109 45.40 -33.66 -9.27
C ASP A 109 45.27 -35.05 -8.58
N MET A 110 44.17 -35.32 -7.88
CA MET A 110 43.94 -36.62 -7.25
C MET A 110 43.61 -37.71 -8.28
N PRO A 111 44.26 -38.90 -8.25
CA PRO A 111 44.03 -39.97 -9.22
C PRO A 111 42.56 -40.43 -9.29
N ALA A 112 41.88 -40.45 -8.14
CA ALA A 112 40.47 -40.81 -8.05
C ALA A 112 39.57 -39.81 -8.80
N VAL A 113 39.91 -38.52 -8.81
CA VAL A 113 39.17 -37.47 -9.50
C VAL A 113 39.52 -37.48 -11.00
N GLN A 114 40.79 -37.67 -11.36
CA GLN A 114 41.21 -37.79 -12.77
C GLN A 114 40.50 -38.95 -13.49
N SER A 115 40.19 -40.03 -12.78
CA SER A 115 39.43 -41.16 -13.33
C SER A 115 37.99 -40.83 -13.77
N LEU A 116 37.44 -39.70 -13.31
CA LEU A 116 36.12 -39.21 -13.70
C LEU A 116 36.15 -38.32 -14.95
N GLU A 117 37.34 -38.01 -15.50
CA GLU A 117 37.54 -37.06 -16.59
C GLU A 117 36.78 -35.72 -16.40
N PRO A 118 37.00 -35.02 -15.27
CA PRO A 118 36.21 -33.85 -14.91
C PRO A 118 36.43 -32.65 -15.85
N ASP A 119 35.38 -31.86 -16.06
CA ASP A 119 35.49 -30.63 -16.86
C ASP A 119 36.43 -29.62 -16.19
N ARG A 120 37.51 -29.29 -16.90
CA ARG A 120 38.52 -28.32 -16.45
C ARG A 120 37.95 -26.90 -16.28
N ARG A 121 36.76 -26.60 -16.80
CA ARG A 121 36.07 -25.32 -16.56
C ARG A 121 35.82 -25.07 -15.06
N LEU A 122 35.64 -26.13 -14.27
CA LEU A 122 35.44 -26.02 -12.82
C LEU A 122 36.63 -25.36 -12.10
N LEU A 123 37.86 -25.50 -12.61
CA LEU A 123 39.04 -24.82 -12.06
C LEU A 123 38.93 -23.29 -12.11
N ARG A 124 38.09 -22.77 -13.01
CA ARG A 124 37.91 -21.34 -13.26
C ARG A 124 36.49 -20.85 -12.94
N ILE A 125 35.70 -21.66 -12.22
CA ILE A 125 34.28 -21.36 -11.96
C ILE A 125 34.08 -20.06 -11.17
N HIS A 126 35.06 -19.66 -10.35
CA HIS A 126 35.03 -18.39 -9.62
C HIS A 126 34.96 -17.16 -10.54
N TYR A 127 35.51 -17.22 -11.76
CA TYR A 127 35.34 -16.14 -12.75
C TYR A 127 33.91 -16.06 -13.30
N GLU A 128 33.26 -17.20 -13.49
CA GLU A 128 31.87 -17.25 -13.93
C GLU A 128 30.94 -16.72 -12.84
N TRP A 129 31.19 -17.08 -11.56
CA TRP A 129 30.47 -16.50 -10.43
C TRP A 129 30.67 -14.99 -10.30
N LEU A 130 31.91 -14.51 -10.49
CA LEU A 130 32.22 -13.08 -10.45
C LEU A 130 31.45 -12.31 -11.53
N LYS A 131 31.41 -12.85 -12.75
CA LYS A 131 30.70 -12.25 -13.89
C LYS A 131 29.18 -12.23 -13.67
N ALA A 132 28.62 -13.31 -13.13
CA ALA A 132 27.19 -13.39 -12.81
C ALA A 132 26.81 -12.42 -11.68
N GLY A 133 27.61 -12.34 -10.61
CA GLY A 133 27.34 -11.41 -9.52
C GLY A 133 27.55 -9.93 -9.91
N GLU A 134 28.49 -9.62 -10.82
CA GLU A 134 28.65 -8.27 -11.36
C GLU A 134 27.41 -7.81 -12.14
N ALA A 135 26.79 -8.71 -12.91
CA ALA A 135 25.55 -8.41 -13.64
C ALA A 135 24.39 -8.09 -12.69
N ALA A 136 24.24 -8.88 -11.61
CA ALA A 136 23.26 -8.61 -10.56
C ALA A 136 23.53 -7.25 -9.88
N GLN A 137 24.78 -6.98 -9.51
CA GLN A 137 25.17 -5.73 -8.84
C GLN A 137 24.93 -4.49 -9.72
N ARG A 138 25.21 -4.57 -11.02
CA ARG A 138 24.91 -3.48 -11.96
C ARG A 138 23.42 -3.20 -12.07
N THR A 139 22.59 -4.24 -12.00
CA THR A 139 21.12 -4.11 -12.02
C THR A 139 20.62 -3.39 -10.77
N VAL A 140 21.11 -3.79 -9.60
CA VAL A 140 20.80 -3.13 -8.32
C VAL A 140 21.25 -1.67 -8.31
N ALA A 141 22.48 -1.38 -8.77
CA ALA A 141 23.01 -0.02 -8.82
C ALA A 141 22.17 0.88 -9.74
N ARG A 142 21.73 0.37 -10.89
CA ARG A 142 20.88 1.11 -11.83
C ARG A 142 19.52 1.43 -11.22
N LEU A 143 18.89 0.47 -10.55
CA LEU A 143 17.62 0.66 -9.85
C LEU A 143 17.73 1.76 -8.78
N SER A 144 18.75 1.69 -7.92
CA SER A 144 19.00 2.70 -6.89
C SER A 144 19.22 4.09 -7.48
N GLU A 145 19.96 4.19 -8.58
CA GLU A 145 20.20 5.47 -9.25
C GLU A 145 18.92 6.05 -9.88
N GLN A 146 18.11 5.21 -10.52
CA GLN A 146 16.85 5.65 -11.14
C GLN A 146 15.83 6.10 -10.11
N LEU A 147 15.70 5.39 -8.99
CA LEU A 147 14.85 5.81 -7.89
C LEU A 147 15.30 7.16 -7.33
N ARG A 148 16.62 7.35 -7.14
CA ARG A 148 17.16 8.62 -6.66
C ARG A 148 16.79 9.77 -7.59
N ARG A 149 16.99 9.60 -8.89
CA ARG A 149 16.59 10.61 -9.89
C ARG A 149 15.10 10.93 -9.82
N TYR A 150 14.24 9.91 -9.72
CA TYR A 150 12.80 10.14 -9.59
C TYR A 150 12.43 10.94 -8.33
N LEU A 151 13.03 10.58 -7.19
CA LEU A 151 12.81 11.26 -5.91
C LEU A 151 13.34 12.70 -5.91
N ASP A 152 14.39 12.96 -6.68
CA ASP A 152 14.97 14.29 -6.87
C ASP A 152 14.09 15.14 -7.82
N ASP A 153 13.56 14.54 -8.90
CA ASP A 153 12.66 15.20 -9.85
C ASP A 153 11.31 15.58 -9.21
N GLN A 154 10.74 14.72 -8.35
CA GLN A 154 9.54 15.04 -7.57
C GLN A 154 9.79 16.17 -6.57
N ALA A 155 10.93 16.16 -5.87
CA ALA A 155 11.29 17.25 -4.95
C ALA A 155 11.44 18.59 -5.67
N TRP A 156 11.91 18.56 -6.92
CA TRP A 156 11.97 19.75 -7.76
C TRP A 156 10.57 20.28 -8.13
N LEU A 157 9.62 19.40 -8.48
CA LEU A 157 8.24 19.78 -8.79
C LEU A 157 7.49 20.34 -7.57
N GLU A 158 7.64 19.73 -6.39
CA GLU A 158 7.07 20.23 -5.15
C GLU A 158 7.66 21.61 -4.78
N ASN A 159 8.98 21.76 -4.83
CA ASN A 159 9.62 23.06 -4.56
C ASN A 159 9.15 24.12 -5.56
N LYS A 160 8.98 23.76 -6.84
CA LYS A 160 8.42 24.66 -7.85
C LYS A 160 6.97 25.06 -7.51
N ARG A 161 6.15 24.13 -7.03
CA ARG A 161 4.78 24.40 -6.57
C ARG A 161 4.76 25.32 -5.35
N ILE A 162 5.63 25.09 -4.35
CA ILE A 162 5.77 25.96 -3.17
C ILE A 162 6.15 27.37 -3.61
N MET A 163 7.16 27.52 -4.47
CA MET A 163 7.58 28.82 -4.98
C MET A 163 6.48 29.53 -5.77
N ASN A 164 5.69 28.79 -6.57
CA ASN A 164 4.54 29.34 -7.29
C ASN A 164 3.41 29.79 -6.35
N LEU A 165 3.15 29.04 -5.27
CA LEU A 165 2.19 29.42 -4.23
C LEU A 165 2.66 30.68 -3.51
N LEU A 166 3.94 30.74 -3.12
CA LEU A 166 4.52 31.90 -2.45
C LEU A 166 4.40 33.15 -3.32
N ARG A 167 4.77 33.06 -4.60
CA ARG A 167 4.62 34.17 -5.57
C ARG A 167 3.18 34.58 -5.80
N ASN A 168 2.24 33.64 -5.79
CA ASN A 168 0.81 33.96 -5.85
C ASN A 168 0.35 34.72 -4.60
N ILE A 169 0.78 34.29 -3.41
CA ILE A 169 0.47 34.97 -2.14
C ILE A 169 1.07 36.38 -2.15
N GLU A 170 2.34 36.53 -2.53
CA GLU A 170 3.02 37.84 -2.66
C GLU A 170 2.30 38.74 -3.67
N GLY A 171 1.91 38.20 -4.83
CA GLY A 171 1.16 38.94 -5.84
C GLY A 171 -0.22 39.41 -5.34
N LYS A 172 -0.96 38.53 -4.66
CA LYS A 172 -2.24 38.90 -4.03
C LYS A 172 -2.06 39.96 -2.94
N ALA A 173 -1.03 39.82 -2.10
CA ALA A 173 -0.71 40.79 -1.05
C ALA A 173 -0.33 42.15 -1.61
N LEU A 174 0.46 42.20 -2.70
CA LEU A 174 0.81 43.44 -3.39
C LEU A 174 -0.41 44.12 -4.02
N ASN A 175 -1.33 43.35 -4.61
CA ASN A 175 -2.58 43.90 -5.16
C ASN A 175 -3.48 44.48 -4.06
N LEU A 176 -3.57 43.81 -2.91
CA LEU A 176 -4.32 44.29 -1.73
C LEU A 176 -3.66 45.50 -1.06
N ARG A 177 -2.38 45.80 -1.32
CA ARG A 177 -1.68 46.94 -0.73
C ARG A 177 -2.33 48.29 -1.05
N GLN A 178 -2.94 48.42 -2.24
CA GLN A 178 -3.59 49.66 -2.67
C GLN A 178 -5.05 49.77 -2.19
N GLN A 179 -5.68 48.65 -1.84
CA GLN A 179 -7.04 48.58 -1.31
C GLN A 179 -7.06 47.58 -0.15
N PRO A 180 -6.54 47.97 1.02
CA PRO A 180 -6.62 47.11 2.20
C PRO A 180 -8.09 46.87 2.53
N PRO A 181 -8.49 45.64 2.92
CA PRO A 181 -9.85 45.36 3.38
C PRO A 181 -10.14 46.17 4.65
N ASP A 182 -11.35 46.69 4.78
CA ASP A 182 -11.79 47.38 6.00
C ASP A 182 -12.14 46.36 7.11
N GLY A 183 -11.56 46.54 8.30
CA GLY A 183 -11.82 45.75 9.51
C GLY A 183 -10.64 44.86 9.97
N ASP A 184 -10.79 44.25 11.16
CA ASP A 184 -9.85 43.24 11.66
C ASP A 184 -10.04 41.92 10.89
N ILE A 185 -9.14 41.65 9.96
CA ILE A 185 -9.20 40.46 9.08
C ILE A 185 -8.92 39.17 9.87
N ILE A 186 -8.01 39.26 10.84
CA ILE A 186 -7.62 38.18 11.74
C ILE A 186 -7.39 38.80 13.13
N SER A 187 -8.06 38.25 14.14
CA SER A 187 -7.71 38.45 15.54
C SER A 187 -6.68 37.38 15.90
N LEU A 188 -5.44 37.80 16.21
CA LEU A 188 -4.51 36.96 16.94
C LEU A 188 -4.80 37.18 18.43
N ASP A 189 -5.06 36.09 19.15
CA ASP A 189 -5.03 36.14 20.61
C ASP A 189 -3.65 36.68 21.03
N ASP A 190 -3.66 37.66 21.92
CA ASP A 190 -2.45 38.27 22.47
C ASP A 190 -1.52 37.16 22.97
N VAL A 191 -0.21 37.27 22.70
CA VAL A 191 0.80 36.28 23.09
C VAL A 191 1.08 36.43 24.58
N GLN A 192 0.08 36.09 25.40
CA GLN A 192 0.20 36.11 26.84
C GLN A 192 0.65 34.73 27.32
N VAL A 193 1.80 34.70 27.99
CA VAL A 193 2.24 33.53 28.74
C VAL A 193 1.22 33.30 29.85
N LYS A 194 0.45 32.20 29.77
CA LYS A 194 -0.44 31.77 30.86
C LYS A 194 0.41 31.35 32.06
N LEU A 195 0.60 32.27 33.00
CA LEU A 195 1.18 31.99 34.31
C LEU A 195 0.15 31.21 35.13
N ASN A 196 0.30 29.88 35.20
CA ASN A 196 -0.54 29.02 36.03
C ASN A 196 0.19 28.73 37.35
N LEU A 197 -0.26 29.32 38.47
CA LEU A 197 0.31 29.01 39.78
C LEU A 197 -0.20 27.63 40.26
N PRO A 198 0.57 26.89 41.08
CA PRO A 198 0.14 25.59 41.59
C PRO A 198 -1.19 25.62 42.37
N LEU A 199 -1.54 26.77 42.95
CA LEU A 199 -2.79 27.01 43.69
C LEU A 199 -3.97 27.44 42.79
N ASP A 200 -3.73 27.77 41.51
CA ASP A 200 -4.79 28.16 40.56
C ASP A 200 -5.55 26.96 39.98
N ARG A 201 -5.13 25.73 40.31
CA ARG A 201 -5.84 24.51 39.91
C ARG A 201 -6.93 24.20 40.93
N PRO A 202 -8.22 24.31 40.57
CA PRO A 202 -9.29 23.88 41.46
C PRO A 202 -9.19 22.37 41.73
N LEU A 203 -9.43 21.95 42.97
CA LEU A 203 -9.43 20.52 43.38
C LEU A 203 -10.42 19.67 42.58
N TYR A 204 -11.42 20.32 41.97
CA TYR A 204 -12.43 19.69 41.14
C TYR A 204 -12.76 20.61 39.96
N SER A 205 -12.59 20.09 38.75
CA SER A 205 -13.11 20.71 37.53
C SER A 205 -14.26 19.84 37.02
N PRO A 206 -15.51 20.32 37.05
CA PRO A 206 -16.63 19.56 36.50
C PRO A 206 -16.36 19.25 35.02
N PRO A 207 -16.69 18.04 34.53
CA PRO A 207 -16.45 17.67 33.15
C PRO A 207 -17.19 18.65 32.23
N LEU A 208 -16.47 19.16 31.21
CA LEU A 208 -17.05 19.95 30.14
C LEU A 208 -18.20 19.15 29.52
N LYS A 209 -19.44 19.61 29.71
CA LYS A 209 -20.56 19.11 28.94
C LYS A 209 -20.40 19.67 27.52
N PRO A 210 -20.05 18.85 26.51
CA PRO A 210 -19.95 19.35 25.16
C PRO A 210 -21.32 19.93 24.80
N ARG A 211 -21.35 21.22 24.47
CA ARG A 211 -22.51 21.80 23.79
C ARG A 211 -22.43 21.29 22.37
N ILE A 212 -23.08 20.15 22.12
CA ILE A 212 -23.43 19.75 20.77
C ILE A 212 -24.27 20.91 20.23
N ASN A 213 -23.74 21.62 19.24
CA ASN A 213 -24.56 22.55 18.48
C ASN A 213 -25.64 21.72 17.83
N THR A 214 -26.81 21.67 18.46
CA THR A 214 -28.04 21.27 17.80
C THR A 214 -28.16 22.25 16.64
N GLN A 215 -27.84 21.78 15.42
CA GLN A 215 -28.31 22.46 14.23
C GLN A 215 -29.79 22.72 14.49
N LEU A 216 -30.20 23.99 14.44
CA LEU A 216 -31.61 24.34 14.35
C LEU A 216 -32.09 23.66 13.08
N LEU A 217 -32.59 22.42 13.22
CA LEU A 217 -33.49 21.80 12.28
C LEU A 217 -34.61 22.80 12.15
N VAL A 218 -34.60 23.52 11.03
CA VAL A 218 -35.73 24.36 10.65
C VAL A 218 -36.89 23.40 10.54
N GLU A 219 -37.74 23.44 11.57
CA GLU A 219 -38.99 22.71 11.60
C GLU A 219 -39.73 23.11 10.32
N GLY A 220 -39.87 22.17 9.39
CA GLY A 220 -40.67 22.41 8.20
C GLY A 220 -42.06 22.79 8.68
N THR A 221 -42.47 24.03 8.43
CA THR A 221 -43.83 24.50 8.72
C THR A 221 -44.78 23.82 7.75
N THR A 222 -45.11 22.56 8.01
CA THR A 222 -46.25 21.89 7.41
C THR A 222 -47.49 22.26 8.20
N ASP A 223 -48.36 23.06 7.60
CA ASP A 223 -49.72 23.38 8.07
C ASP A 223 -50.68 22.18 7.94
N ASN A 224 -50.14 20.95 7.98
CA ASN A 224 -50.89 19.72 7.79
C ASN A 224 -50.73 18.81 9.01
N ASN A 225 -51.86 18.40 9.58
CA ASN A 225 -51.99 17.49 10.72
C ASN A 225 -50.96 16.35 10.69
N ALA A 226 -50.00 16.40 11.62
CA ALA A 226 -49.06 15.31 11.90
C ALA A 226 -49.76 14.02 12.37
N ASP A 227 -51.06 14.08 12.70
CA ASP A 227 -51.89 12.91 12.99
C ASP A 227 -51.98 11.92 11.81
N ALA A 228 -51.80 12.39 10.57
CA ALA A 228 -51.78 11.52 9.39
C ALA A 228 -50.52 10.63 9.30
N LEU A 229 -49.43 11.00 9.98
CA LEU A 229 -48.19 10.19 10.04
C LEU A 229 -48.34 8.97 10.96
N PHE A 230 -49.32 8.98 11.87
CA PHE A 230 -49.63 7.87 12.78
C PHE A 230 -50.69 6.91 12.21
N ASN A 231 -51.30 7.21 11.07
CA ASN A 231 -52.09 6.21 10.35
C ASN A 231 -51.14 5.10 9.90
N GLN A 232 -51.31 3.90 10.45
CA GLN A 232 -50.54 2.71 10.14
C GLN A 232 -50.69 2.33 8.66
N ILE A 233 -49.92 2.98 7.79
CA ILE A 233 -49.71 2.55 6.42
C ILE A 233 -48.79 1.33 6.51
N TYR A 234 -49.37 0.15 6.38
CA TYR A 234 -48.64 -1.11 6.39
C TYR A 234 -47.83 -1.25 5.09
N VAL A 235 -46.51 -1.04 5.20
CA VAL A 235 -45.57 -1.29 4.11
C VAL A 235 -45.14 -2.76 4.15
N ASP A 236 -45.44 -3.50 3.07
CA ASP A 236 -45.00 -4.89 2.94
C ASP A 236 -43.51 -4.95 2.56
N LYS A 237 -42.65 -5.09 3.58
CA LYS A 237 -41.19 -5.17 3.43
C LYS A 237 -40.76 -6.33 2.53
N SER A 238 -41.49 -7.43 2.54
CA SER A 238 -41.21 -8.64 1.74
C SER A 238 -41.26 -8.34 0.24
N ARG A 239 -42.21 -7.49 -0.17
CA ARG A 239 -42.37 -7.05 -1.55
C ARG A 239 -41.20 -6.17 -2.01
N LEU A 240 -40.71 -5.28 -1.15
CA LEU A 240 -39.58 -4.40 -1.45
C LEU A 240 -38.30 -5.20 -1.65
N GLU A 241 -38.03 -6.16 -0.76
CA GLU A 241 -36.90 -7.08 -0.90
C GLU A 241 -36.96 -7.89 -2.20
N GLU A 242 -38.13 -8.40 -2.57
CA GLU A 242 -38.26 -9.18 -3.80
C GLU A 242 -38.02 -8.30 -5.05
N SER A 243 -38.47 -7.05 -5.00
CA SER A 243 -38.27 -6.06 -6.08
C SER A 243 -36.78 -5.70 -6.20
N LEU A 244 -36.09 -5.51 -5.07
CA LEU A 244 -34.65 -5.30 -5.01
C LEU A 244 -33.88 -6.50 -5.58
N ARG A 245 -34.20 -7.72 -5.16
CA ARG A 245 -33.54 -8.94 -5.66
C ARG A 245 -33.77 -9.13 -7.16
N ARG A 246 -34.94 -8.76 -7.69
CA ARG A 246 -35.21 -8.81 -9.14
C ARG A 246 -34.38 -7.77 -9.89
N ALA A 247 -34.24 -6.56 -9.36
CA ALA A 247 -33.38 -5.52 -9.96
C ALA A 247 -31.90 -5.94 -9.96
N LEU A 248 -31.40 -6.46 -8.83
CA LEU A 248 -30.01 -6.91 -8.68
C LEU A 248 -29.66 -8.14 -9.54
N ARG A 249 -30.64 -8.91 -10.01
CA ARG A 249 -30.40 -10.00 -10.98
C ARG A 249 -30.06 -9.50 -12.38
N HIS A 250 -30.49 -8.29 -12.73
CA HIS A 250 -30.24 -7.70 -14.05
C HIS A 250 -29.07 -6.72 -14.04
N GLN A 251 -28.77 -6.10 -12.90
CA GLN A 251 -27.67 -5.16 -12.73
C GLN A 251 -26.95 -5.44 -11.40
N ALA A 252 -25.64 -5.62 -11.44
CA ALA A 252 -24.84 -5.92 -10.23
C ALA A 252 -24.82 -4.75 -9.22
N HIS A 253 -25.12 -3.53 -9.68
CA HIS A 253 -25.24 -2.33 -8.87
C HIS A 253 -26.43 -1.51 -9.39
N ILE A 254 -27.31 -1.06 -8.49
CA ILE A 254 -28.42 -0.18 -8.83
C ILE A 254 -28.57 0.91 -7.77
N ASN A 255 -28.78 2.16 -8.20
CA ASN A 255 -29.05 3.24 -7.26
C ASN A 255 -30.54 3.32 -6.90
N LEU A 256 -30.86 3.89 -5.74
CA LEU A 256 -32.24 3.95 -5.26
C LEU A 256 -33.18 4.72 -6.22
N GLY A 257 -32.74 5.84 -6.80
CA GLY A 257 -33.60 6.57 -7.74
C GLY A 257 -33.89 5.81 -9.04
N ASP A 258 -32.91 5.15 -9.64
CA ASP A 258 -33.06 4.29 -10.83
C ASP A 258 -33.97 3.10 -10.51
N LEU A 259 -33.88 2.56 -9.29
CA LEU A 259 -34.77 1.52 -8.82
C LEU A 259 -36.22 2.03 -8.72
N LEU A 260 -36.41 3.27 -8.25
CA LEU A 260 -37.73 3.91 -8.17
C LEU A 260 -38.29 4.36 -9.52
N GLU A 261 -37.47 4.51 -10.56
CA GLU A 261 -37.96 4.66 -11.94
C GLU A 261 -38.63 3.38 -12.46
N HIS A 262 -38.08 2.22 -12.10
CA HIS A 262 -38.63 0.92 -12.50
C HIS A 262 -39.75 0.44 -11.57
N TYR A 263 -39.68 0.79 -10.29
CA TYR A 263 -40.63 0.42 -9.25
C TYR A 263 -41.06 1.67 -8.46
N PRO A 264 -42.02 2.46 -8.98
CA PRO A 264 -42.43 3.72 -8.36
C PRO A 264 -43.08 3.49 -6.99
N LEU A 265 -42.87 4.45 -6.09
CA LEU A 265 -43.45 4.47 -4.74
C LEU A 265 -44.99 4.46 -4.82
N GLN A 266 -45.61 3.48 -4.20
CA GLN A 266 -47.07 3.33 -4.13
C GLN A 266 -47.64 3.88 -2.81
N GLN A 267 -46.88 3.77 -1.72
CA GLN A 267 -47.27 4.25 -0.39
C GLN A 267 -46.53 5.53 0.03
N GLY A 268 -45.86 6.19 -0.94
CA GLY A 268 -45.18 7.46 -0.75
C GLY A 268 -44.04 7.42 0.27
N LEU A 269 -44.05 8.33 1.24
CA LEU A 269 -42.94 8.50 2.20
C LEU A 269 -42.71 7.26 3.07
N ALA A 270 -43.77 6.53 3.44
CA ALA A 270 -43.65 5.33 4.26
C ALA A 270 -42.80 4.25 3.56
N GLU A 271 -42.96 4.11 2.26
CA GLU A 271 -42.19 3.16 1.45
C GLU A 271 -40.74 3.64 1.23
N LEU A 272 -40.51 4.95 1.13
CA LEU A 272 -39.16 5.53 1.07
C LEU A 272 -38.38 5.30 2.39
N ILE A 273 -39.04 5.45 3.54
CA ILE A 273 -38.43 5.13 4.84
C ILE A 273 -38.12 3.63 4.93
N ALA A 274 -39.00 2.77 4.41
CA ALA A 274 -38.75 1.33 4.38
C ALA A 274 -37.56 0.96 3.47
N TRP A 275 -37.37 1.66 2.35
CA TRP A 275 -36.17 1.52 1.50
C TRP A 275 -34.88 1.94 2.21
N LEU A 276 -34.92 3.03 2.97
CA LEU A 276 -33.79 3.48 3.80
C LEU A 276 -33.47 2.47 4.90
N GLU A 277 -34.49 1.94 5.59
CA GLU A 277 -34.32 0.90 6.60
C GLU A 277 -33.68 -0.36 5.98
N LEU A 278 -34.15 -0.77 4.80
CA LEU A 278 -33.59 -1.91 4.07
C LEU A 278 -32.13 -1.68 3.65
N ALA A 279 -31.80 -0.48 3.20
CA ALA A 279 -30.43 -0.08 2.87
C ALA A 279 -29.51 -0.14 4.09
N THR A 280 -29.98 0.29 5.27
CA THR A 280 -29.20 0.21 6.51
C THR A 280 -29.04 -1.20 7.06
N ALA A 281 -29.99 -2.10 6.78
CA ALA A 281 -29.96 -3.49 7.24
C ALA A 281 -29.09 -4.40 6.36
N ASN A 282 -28.84 -4.01 5.10
CA ASN A 282 -28.13 -4.83 4.13
C ASN A 282 -26.63 -4.50 4.10
N SER A 283 -25.77 -5.50 4.26
CA SER A 283 -24.30 -5.36 4.30
C SER A 283 -23.69 -4.99 2.95
N HIS A 284 -24.44 -5.17 1.86
CA HIS A 284 -24.05 -4.88 0.48
C HIS A 284 -24.65 -3.56 -0.02
N CYS A 285 -24.67 -2.55 0.85
CA CYS A 285 -25.18 -1.22 0.53
C CYS A 285 -24.12 -0.16 0.86
N SER A 286 -23.84 0.73 -0.10
CA SER A 286 -22.94 1.87 0.11
C SER A 286 -23.74 3.18 0.08
N PHE A 287 -23.46 4.04 1.06
CA PHE A 287 -23.98 5.40 1.15
C PHE A 287 -22.88 6.36 0.73
N ASP A 288 -23.16 7.21 -0.26
CA ASP A 288 -22.32 8.34 -0.59
C ASP A 288 -22.96 9.61 0.01
N GLU A 289 -22.34 10.14 1.06
CA GLU A 289 -22.82 11.33 1.77
C GLU A 289 -22.48 12.64 1.03
N ASP A 290 -21.53 12.61 0.09
CA ASP A 290 -21.12 13.78 -0.70
C ASP A 290 -22.06 14.03 -1.87
N GLN A 291 -22.82 13.00 -2.30
CA GLN A 291 -23.82 13.09 -3.36
C GLN A 291 -25.23 12.92 -2.83
N THR A 292 -26.12 13.85 -3.19
CA THR A 292 -27.55 13.78 -2.84
C THR A 292 -28.38 13.46 -4.08
N GLN A 293 -29.35 12.57 -3.91
CA GLN A 293 -30.33 12.20 -4.92
C GLN A 293 -31.71 12.76 -4.54
N LEU A 294 -32.37 13.37 -5.51
CA LEU A 294 -33.71 13.93 -5.34
C LEU A 294 -34.76 12.90 -5.79
N ILE A 295 -35.53 12.37 -4.85
CA ILE A 295 -36.60 11.41 -5.13
C ILE A 295 -37.94 12.14 -5.14
N SER A 296 -38.75 11.91 -6.17
CA SER A 296 -40.09 12.49 -6.27
C SER A 296 -41.17 11.41 -6.36
N TRP A 297 -42.28 11.61 -5.64
CA TRP A 297 -43.44 10.73 -5.68
C TRP A 297 -44.73 11.55 -5.58
N TYR A 298 -45.86 10.92 -5.87
CA TYR A 298 -47.19 11.51 -5.64
C TYR A 298 -47.77 10.93 -4.36
N ASP A 299 -48.29 11.78 -3.48
CA ASP A 299 -49.03 11.30 -2.31
C ASP A 299 -50.44 10.82 -2.71
N SER A 300 -51.17 10.24 -1.74
CA SER A 300 -52.55 9.76 -1.95
C SER A 300 -53.55 10.87 -2.32
N GLN A 301 -53.15 12.13 -2.22
CA GLN A 301 -53.94 13.30 -2.62
C GLN A 301 -53.51 13.83 -4.01
N GLY A 302 -52.59 13.15 -4.70
CA GLY A 302 -52.10 13.53 -6.03
C GLY A 302 -51.10 14.70 -6.01
N ILE A 303 -50.60 15.09 -4.84
CA ILE A 303 -49.62 16.17 -4.71
C ILE A 303 -48.22 15.59 -4.92
N GLN A 304 -47.45 16.19 -5.84
CA GLN A 304 -46.06 15.81 -6.06
C GLN A 304 -45.22 16.26 -4.85
N ARG A 305 -44.58 15.30 -4.18
CA ARG A 305 -43.64 15.53 -3.10
C ARG A 305 -42.23 15.15 -3.53
N ARG A 306 -41.24 15.78 -2.90
CA ARG A 306 -39.82 15.59 -3.18
C ARG A 306 -39.05 15.45 -1.88
N ALA A 307 -38.11 14.52 -1.83
CA ALA A 307 -37.17 14.34 -0.72
C ALA A 307 -35.75 14.29 -1.25
N SER A 308 -34.82 14.90 -0.50
CA SER A 308 -33.39 14.79 -0.75
C SER A 308 -32.83 13.71 0.17
N VAL A 309 -32.25 12.67 -0.41
CA VAL A 309 -31.58 11.58 0.32
C VAL A 309 -30.13 11.46 -0.16
N PRO A 310 -29.20 10.94 0.66
CA PRO A 310 -27.87 10.58 0.17
C PRO A 310 -27.98 9.54 -0.95
N LEU A 311 -27.00 9.48 -1.83
CA LEU A 311 -26.97 8.50 -2.91
C LEU A 311 -26.79 7.10 -2.30
N ILE A 312 -27.77 6.24 -2.53
CA ILE A 312 -27.80 4.87 -2.00
C ILE A 312 -27.60 3.92 -3.18
N ILE A 313 -26.55 3.11 -3.11
CA ILE A 313 -26.22 2.12 -4.11
C ILE A 313 -26.35 0.74 -3.48
N PHE A 314 -27.23 -0.08 -4.04
CA PHE A 314 -27.37 -1.49 -3.70
C PHE A 314 -26.46 -2.31 -4.60
N SER A 315 -25.66 -3.19 -4.00
CA SER A 315 -24.87 -4.20 -4.71
C SER A 315 -25.34 -5.62 -4.39
N GLN A 316 -25.01 -6.54 -5.29
CA GLN A 316 -25.27 -7.97 -5.13
C GLN A 316 -24.28 -8.64 -4.17
#